data_AF-A0A6L9G7W6-F1
#
_entry.id   AF-A0A6L9G7W6-F1
#
_cell.length_a   1.000
_cell.length_b   1.000
_cell.length_c   1.000
_cell.angle_alpha   90.00
_cell.angle_beta   90.00
_cell.angle_gamma   90.00
#
_symmetry.space_group_name_H-M   'P 1'
#
loop_
_entity.id
_entity.type
_entity.pdbx_description
1 polymer ?
#
loop_
_entity_poly.entity_id
_entity_poly.type
_entity_poly.pdbx_seq_one_letter_code
_entity_poly.pdbx_strand_id
1 'polypeptide(L)'
;REDGQGFRCHAPGARVVQAGGGGMVMTLPVTGTIRRKFGAEMAGQKGAGTLPGIEFAAARGAPVIAAAAGQLRSIEGDPAAGFNLVLDHGGGLSTRYSG
;
A
#
# COMPACT_ATOMS: atom_id res chain seq x y z
N ARG A 1 39.48 10.32 -12.28
CA ARG A 1 38.79 9.07 -12.69
C ARG A 1 37.91 8.72 -11.51
N GLU A 2 36.59 8.73 -11.73
CA GLU A 2 35.54 9.02 -10.75
C GLU A 2 35.55 8.25 -9.42
N ASP A 3 35.20 9.00 -8.38
CA ASP A 3 35.14 8.63 -6.98
C ASP A 3 33.68 8.21 -6.69
N GLY A 4 33.41 6.91 -6.73
CA GLY A 4 32.08 6.29 -6.61
C GLY A 4 31.44 6.36 -5.22
N GLN A 5 31.38 7.53 -4.59
CA GLN A 5 30.68 7.74 -3.33
C GLN A 5 29.20 8.04 -3.59
N GLY A 6 28.40 6.99 -3.76
CA GLY A 6 26.95 7.10 -3.75
C GLY A 6 26.44 7.67 -2.42
N PHE A 7 25.40 8.50 -2.48
CA PHE A 7 24.81 9.21 -1.35
C PHE A 7 24.47 8.28 -0.19
N ARG A 8 25.25 8.36 0.89
CA ARG A 8 24.94 7.69 2.16
C ARG A 8 23.92 8.59 2.88
N CYS A 9 22.68 8.14 3.03
CA CYS A 9 21.72 8.81 3.91
C CYS A 9 22.24 8.76 5.34
N HIS A 10 22.94 9.81 5.78
CA HIS A 10 23.39 9.96 7.15
C HIS A 10 22.25 10.57 7.96
N ALA A 11 21.47 9.74 8.64
CA ALA A 11 20.49 10.15 9.64
C ALA A 11 20.98 9.71 11.02
N PRO A 12 21.73 10.55 11.77
CA PRO A 12 22.17 10.23 13.11
C PRO A 12 20.93 10.10 14.01
N GLY A 13 20.58 8.88 14.40
CA GLY A 13 19.39 8.58 15.22
C GLY A 13 18.36 7.66 14.56
N ALA A 14 18.49 7.36 13.27
CA ALA A 14 17.64 6.34 12.64
C ALA A 14 18.09 4.95 13.10
N ARG A 15 17.31 4.31 13.98
CA ARG A 15 17.50 2.90 14.29
C ARG A 15 17.13 2.09 13.04
N VAL A 16 18.13 1.54 12.37
CA VAL A 16 17.89 0.49 11.37
C VAL A 16 17.31 -0.69 12.13
N VAL A 17 16.00 -0.89 12.03
CA VAL A 17 15.35 -2.09 12.54
C VAL A 17 15.75 -3.20 11.58
N GLN A 18 16.75 -3.99 11.95
CA GLN A 18 16.97 -5.27 11.28
C GLN A 18 15.67 -6.07 11.42
N ALA A 19 15.06 -6.44 10.29
CA ALA A 19 13.97 -7.39 10.24
C ALA A 19 14.52 -8.78 10.62
N GLY A 20 14.76 -8.99 11.91
CA GLY A 20 15.05 -10.29 12.48
C GLY A 20 13.77 -11.08 12.61
N GLY A 21 13.58 -12.09 11.75
CA GLY A 21 12.80 -13.31 12.01
C GLY A 21 11.43 -13.19 12.69
N GLY A 22 10.65 -12.13 12.42
CA GLY A 22 9.33 -11.89 13.00
C GLY A 22 8.36 -11.44 11.91
N GLY A 23 7.15 -12.01 11.90
CA GLY A 23 6.14 -11.71 10.89
C GLY A 23 5.87 -10.23 10.76
N MET A 24 5.66 -9.76 9.52
CA MET A 24 5.30 -8.38 9.24
C MET A 24 3.97 -8.03 9.91
N VAL A 25 3.97 -6.97 10.73
CA VAL A 25 2.74 -6.43 11.32
C VAL A 25 2.11 -5.46 10.33
N MET A 26 0.86 -5.73 9.95
CA MET A 26 0.06 -4.88 9.08
C MET A 26 -0.98 -4.12 9.91
N THR A 27 -1.17 -2.84 9.64
CA THR A 27 -2.24 -2.01 10.21
C THR A 27 -3.35 -1.77 9.18
N LEU A 28 -4.52 -1.36 9.67
CA LEU A 28 -5.60 -0.91 8.80
C LEU A 28 -5.23 0.43 8.15
N PRO A 29 -5.32 0.54 6.81
CA PRO A 29 -4.85 1.73 6.11
C PRO A 29 -5.80 2.93 6.21
N VAL A 30 -7.06 2.71 6.60
CA VAL A 30 -8.07 3.75 6.78
C VAL A 30 -8.81 3.49 8.08
N THR A 31 -9.07 4.55 8.84
CA THR A 31 -9.99 4.52 9.98
C THR A 31 -11.43 4.52 9.46
N GLY A 32 -12.11 3.38 9.54
CA GLY A 32 -13.49 3.27 9.03
C GLY A 32 -14.02 1.85 8.97
N THR A 33 -15.18 1.71 8.33
CA THR A 33 -15.88 0.43 8.21
C THR A 33 -15.51 -0.27 6.90
N ILE A 34 -15.24 -1.56 6.98
CA ILE A 34 -15.13 -2.40 5.77
C ILE A 34 -16.50 -2.46 5.10
N ARG A 35 -16.60 -1.87 3.91
CA ARG A 35 -17.82 -1.88 3.10
C ARG A 35 -18.00 -3.23 2.41
N ARG A 36 -16.93 -3.76 1.83
CA ARG A 36 -16.91 -5.07 1.15
C ARG A 36 -15.60 -5.79 1.43
N LYS A 37 -15.67 -7.10 1.65
CA LYS A 37 -14.52 -7.96 1.92
C LYS A 37 -13.95 -8.51 0.62
N PHE A 38 -12.71 -8.98 0.68
CA PHE A 38 -12.10 -9.79 -0.36
C PHE A 38 -13.02 -10.97 -0.73
N GLY A 39 -13.14 -11.26 -2.02
CA GLY A 39 -13.96 -12.35 -2.51
C GLY A 39 -15.46 -12.05 -2.59
N ALA A 40 -15.92 -10.87 -2.14
CA ALA A 40 -17.32 -10.50 -2.31
C ALA A 40 -17.66 -10.36 -3.80
N GLU A 41 -18.87 -10.80 -4.17
CA GLU A 41 -19.34 -10.71 -5.56
C GLU A 41 -19.46 -9.24 -5.99
N MET A 42 -19.01 -8.96 -7.22
CA MET A 42 -19.25 -7.67 -7.83
C MET A 42 -20.68 -7.63 -8.38
N ALA A 43 -21.55 -6.84 -7.74
CA ALA A 43 -22.93 -6.68 -8.18
C ALA A 43 -23.01 -5.90 -9.51
N GLY A 44 -23.86 -6.37 -10.44
CA GLY A 44 -24.31 -5.57 -11.58
C GLY A 44 -23.94 -6.06 -12.97
N GLN A 45 -23.10 -7.10 -13.13
CA GLN A 45 -22.80 -7.68 -14.45
C GLN A 45 -22.69 -9.22 -14.37
N LYS A 46 -23.28 -9.92 -15.33
CA LYS A 46 -23.16 -11.38 -15.44
C LYS A 46 -21.71 -11.72 -15.77
N GLY A 47 -21.00 -12.39 -14.85
CA GLY A 47 -19.57 -12.69 -14.98
C GLY A 47 -18.62 -11.67 -14.36
N ALA A 48 -19.10 -10.74 -13.53
CA ALA A 48 -18.31 -9.64 -12.95
C ALA A 48 -17.14 -10.08 -12.02
N GLY A 49 -17.02 -11.36 -11.69
CA GLY A 49 -15.99 -11.88 -10.79
C GLY A 49 -16.18 -11.44 -9.33
N THR A 50 -15.13 -11.64 -8.54
CA THR A 50 -15.09 -11.29 -7.11
C THR A 50 -14.09 -10.17 -6.87
N LEU A 51 -14.29 -9.40 -5.79
CA LEU A 51 -13.38 -8.31 -5.42
C LEU A 51 -11.98 -8.86 -5.08
N PRO A 52 -10.92 -8.37 -5.74
CA PRO A 52 -9.54 -8.78 -5.48
C PRO A 52 -8.92 -8.07 -4.27
N GLY A 53 -9.73 -7.41 -3.44
CA GLY A 53 -9.27 -6.62 -2.30
C GLY A 53 -10.40 -6.31 -1.32
N ILE A 54 -10.10 -5.46 -0.34
CA ILE A 54 -11.05 -4.96 0.65
C ILE A 54 -11.42 -3.53 0.28
N GLU A 55 -12.70 -3.21 0.34
CA GLU A 55 -13.17 -1.84 0.17
C GLU A 55 -13.56 -1.22 1.50
N PHE A 56 -13.02 -0.03 1.76
CA PHE A 56 -13.32 0.75 2.94
C PHE A 56 -14.35 1.83 2.59
N ALA A 57 -15.34 2.01 3.46
CA ALA A 57 -16.18 3.21 3.43
C ALA A 57 -15.39 4.35 4.08
N ALA A 58 -15.08 5.39 3.30
CA ALA A 58 -14.34 6.56 3.76
C ALA A 58 -14.88 7.83 3.09
N ALA A 59 -14.79 8.96 3.78
CA ALA A 59 -15.10 10.25 3.18
C ALA A 59 -14.08 10.62 2.10
N ARG A 60 -14.48 11.39 1.08
CA ARG A 60 -13.54 11.93 0.09
C ARG A 60 -12.46 12.75 0.79
N GLY A 61 -11.20 12.46 0.50
CA GLY A 61 -10.05 13.13 1.13
C GLY A 61 -9.67 12.58 2.51
N ALA A 62 -10.31 11.51 2.98
CA ALA A 62 -9.88 10.83 4.21
C ALA A 62 -8.42 10.34 4.07
N PRO A 63 -7.59 10.51 5.11
CA PRO A 63 -6.21 10.08 5.06
C PRO A 63 -6.11 8.56 4.92
N VAL A 64 -5.24 8.12 4.00
CA VAL A 64 -4.86 6.71 3.82
C VAL A 64 -3.41 6.57 4.25
N ILE A 65 -3.14 5.65 5.17
CA ILE A 65 -1.78 5.32 5.62
C ILE A 65 -1.33 3.99 5.03
N ALA A 66 -0.01 3.83 4.88
CA ALA A 66 0.55 2.55 4.48
C ALA A 66 0.26 1.48 5.54
N ALA A 67 -0.21 0.31 5.10
CA ALA A 67 -0.50 -0.83 5.96
C ALA A 67 0.77 -1.37 6.66
N ALA A 68 1.94 -1.23 6.03
CA ALA A 68 3.24 -1.50 6.65
C ALA A 68 4.33 -0.65 5.99
N ALA A 69 5.51 -0.64 6.61
CA ALA A 69 6.69 -0.04 6.01
C ALA A 69 7.03 -0.73 4.68
N GLY A 70 7.40 0.04 3.67
CA GLY A 70 7.70 -0.47 2.34
C GLY A 70 8.26 0.61 1.42
N GLN A 71 8.57 0.22 0.19
CA GLN A 71 9.04 1.10 -0.87
C GLN A 71 7.95 1.31 -1.90
N LEU A 72 7.77 2.55 -2.32
CA LEU A 72 6.85 2.89 -3.42
C LEU A 72 7.36 2.30 -4.74
N ARG A 73 6.53 1.49 -5.39
CA ARG A 73 6.85 0.85 -6.67
C ARG A 73 6.22 1.56 -7.85
N SER A 74 4.95 1.95 -7.73
CA SER A 74 4.25 2.67 -8.79
C SER A 74 3.16 3.58 -8.24
N ILE A 75 2.92 4.65 -8.99
CA ILE A 75 1.75 5.51 -8.91
C ILE A 75 1.21 5.61 -10.33
N GLU A 76 -0.05 5.23 -10.51
CA GLU A 76 -0.75 5.30 -11.79
C GLU A 76 -2.08 6.03 -11.60
N GLY A 77 -2.51 6.78 -12.61
CA GLY A 77 -3.77 7.54 -12.57
C GLY A 77 -3.57 9.05 -12.52
N ASP A 78 -4.67 9.76 -12.27
CA ASP A 78 -4.74 11.21 -12.31
C ASP A 78 -5.85 11.75 -11.40
N PRO A 79 -5.89 13.07 -11.11
CA PRO A 79 -6.89 13.63 -10.20
C PRO A 79 -8.35 13.47 -10.62
N ALA A 80 -8.64 13.26 -11.91
CA ALA A 80 -9.99 13.06 -12.42
C ALA A 80 -10.41 11.57 -12.37
N ALA A 81 -9.48 10.65 -12.63
CA ALA A 81 -9.74 9.21 -12.67
C ALA A 81 -9.50 8.47 -11.34
N GLY A 82 -8.79 9.08 -10.41
CA GLY A 82 -8.30 8.44 -9.19
C GLY A 82 -6.89 7.88 -9.35
N PHE A 83 -6.30 7.41 -8.25
CA PHE A 83 -4.93 6.91 -8.21
C PHE A 83 -4.85 5.45 -7.75
N ASN A 84 -3.88 4.75 -8.31
CA ASN A 84 -3.45 3.41 -7.91
C ASN A 84 -2.00 3.48 -7.44
N LEU A 85 -1.76 3.17 -6.16
CA LEU A 85 -0.44 3.16 -5.56
C LEU A 85 -0.07 1.74 -5.15
N VAL A 86 1.17 1.32 -5.43
CA VAL A 86 1.69 0.01 -5.00
C VAL A 86 2.92 0.19 -4.12
N LEU A 87 2.88 -0.41 -2.93
CA LEU A 87 4.01 -0.50 -2.01
C LEU A 87 4.54 -1.95 -1.98
N ASP A 88 5.85 -2.10 -2.13
CA ASP A 88 6.57 -3.36 -1.93
C ASP A 88 7.13 -3.41 -0.51
N HIS A 89 6.79 -4.45 0.22
CA HIS A 89 7.19 -4.65 1.61
C HIS A 89 8.34 -5.65 1.74
N GLY A 90 8.84 -6.20 0.62
CA GLY A 90 9.81 -7.29 0.59
C GLY A 90 9.15 -8.66 0.74
N GLY A 91 9.94 -9.73 0.51
CA GLY A 91 9.46 -11.11 0.65
C GLY A 91 8.33 -11.51 -0.32
N GLY A 92 8.18 -10.79 -1.43
CA GLY A 92 7.10 -10.99 -2.39
C GLY A 92 5.74 -10.40 -1.98
N LEU A 93 5.67 -9.71 -0.84
CA LEU A 93 4.44 -9.08 -0.35
C LEU A 93 4.36 -7.62 -0.82
N SER A 94 3.22 -7.25 -1.39
CA SER A 94 2.90 -5.86 -1.76
C SER A 94 1.49 -5.49 -1.35
N THR A 95 1.25 -4.20 -1.14
CA THR A 95 -0.10 -3.64 -0.96
C THR A 95 -0.42 -2.66 -2.06
N ARG A 96 -1.69 -2.65 -2.48
CA ARG A 96 -2.23 -1.71 -3.45
C ARG A 96 -3.32 -0.86 -2.81
N TYR A 97 -3.30 0.44 -3.10
CA TYR A 97 -4.31 1.41 -2.68
C TYR A 97 -4.93 2.00 -3.95
N SER A 98 -6.26 1.93 -4.05
CA SER A 98 -7.02 2.38 -5.22
C SER A 98 -8.19 3.25 -4.76
N GLY A 99 -8.38 4.42 -5.37
CA GLY A 99 -9.48 5.33 -5.06
C GLY A 99 -9.53 6.58 -5.90
#